data_AF-A0A835X936-F1
#
_entry.id   AF-A0A835X936-F1
#
_cell.length_a   1.000
_cell.length_b   1.000
_cell.length_c   1.000
_cell.angle_alpha   90.00
_cell.angle_beta   90.00
_cell.angle_gamma   90.00
#
_symmetry.space_group_name_H-M   'P 1'
#
loop_
_entity.id
_entity.type
_entity.pdbx_description
1 polymer ?
#
loop_
_entity_poly.entity_id
_entity_poly.type
_entity_poly.pdbx_seq_one_letter_code
_entity_poly.pdbx_strand_id
1 'polypeptide(L)'
;MTLKETLPSFSFVVRIAKDKQQHFVAGLLLSLFGLVYLPLVSFGFIYGIGKEISDYFKGKFDVMDILYTFAGAGVSLGIVIPVKLLLF
;
A
#
# COMPACT_ATOMS: atom_id res chain seq x y z
N MET A 1 -34.13 -18.96 8.11
CA MET A 1 -32.89 -18.37 7.57
C MET A 1 -32.87 -16.92 7.98
N THR A 2 -32.14 -16.61 9.05
CA THR A 2 -32.26 -15.35 9.79
C THR A 2 -31.19 -14.38 9.27
N LEU A 3 -31.55 -13.14 8.93
CA LEU A 3 -30.70 -12.12 8.29
C LEU A 3 -29.38 -11.75 9.00
N LYS A 4 -29.08 -12.37 10.16
CA LYS A 4 -27.82 -12.19 10.90
C LYS A 4 -26.62 -12.95 10.30
N GLU A 5 -26.85 -13.91 9.40
CA GLU A 5 -25.77 -14.75 8.85
C GLU A 5 -25.12 -14.17 7.57
N THR A 6 -25.69 -13.12 6.97
CA THR A 6 -25.21 -12.54 5.71
C THR A 6 -24.31 -11.32 5.86
N LEU A 7 -24.23 -10.72 7.05
CA LEU A 7 -23.40 -9.53 7.28
C LEU A 7 -22.07 -9.92 7.93
N PRO A 8 -20.92 -9.52 7.35
CA PRO A 8 -19.64 -9.75 7.97
C PRO A 8 -19.61 -9.09 9.36
N SER A 9 -19.07 -9.80 10.35
CA SER A 9 -18.90 -9.24 11.69
C SER A 9 -18.14 -7.91 11.60
N PHE A 10 -18.55 -6.91 12.37
CA PHE A 10 -17.87 -5.63 12.45
C PHE A 10 -16.36 -5.79 12.69
N SER A 11 -15.96 -6.76 13.52
CA SER A 11 -14.54 -7.08 13.78
C SER A 11 -13.77 -7.55 12.55
N PHE A 12 -14.43 -8.19 11.59
CA PHE A 12 -13.84 -8.63 10.33
C PHE A 12 -13.60 -7.44 9.40
N VAL A 13 -14.57 -6.54 9.29
CA VAL A 13 -14.45 -5.31 8.49
C VAL A 13 -13.30 -4.43 8.99
N VAL A 14 -13.17 -4.26 10.30
CA VAL A 14 -12.07 -3.49 10.92
C VAL A 14 -10.70 -4.10 10.61
N ARG A 15 -10.58 -5.43 10.58
CA ARG A 15 -9.32 -6.11 10.22
C ARG A 15 -8.93 -5.84 8.78
N ILE A 16 -9.88 -5.92 7.84
CA ILE A 16 -9.62 -5.61 6.42
C ILE A 16 -9.16 -4.15 6.27
N ALA A 17 -9.85 -3.21 6.90
CA ALA A 17 -9.48 -1.80 6.81
C ALA A 17 -8.05 -1.55 7.34
N LYS A 18 -7.69 -2.19 8.46
CA LYS A 18 -6.35 -2.06 9.04
C LYS A 18 -5.26 -2.65 8.13
N ASP A 19 -5.54 -3.79 7.52
CA ASP A 19 -4.66 -4.44 6.54
C ASP A 19 -4.38 -3.50 5.36
N LYS A 20 -5.42 -2.91 4.75
CA LYS A 20 -5.27 -1.96 3.64
C LYS A 20 -4.51 -0.69 4.02
N GLN A 21 -4.71 -0.20 5.25
CA GLN A 21 -3.92 0.93 5.78
C GLN A 21 -2.43 0.60 5.89
N GLN A 22 -2.07 -0.63 6.28
CA GLN A 22 -0.68 -1.04 6.39
C GLN A 22 0.00 -1.09 5.00
N HIS A 23 -0.72 -1.57 3.98
CA HIS A 23 -0.25 -1.54 2.59
C HIS A 23 0.01 -0.12 2.10
N PHE A 24 -0.92 0.80 2.36
CA PHE A 24 -0.73 2.22 2.06
C PHE A 24 0.50 2.82 2.75
N VAL A 25 0.64 2.59 4.06
CA VAL A 25 1.77 3.13 4.84
C VAL A 25 3.10 2.53 4.36
N ALA A 26 3.13 1.24 4.01
CA ALA A 26 4.32 0.60 3.46
C ALA A 26 4.77 1.26 2.15
N GLY A 27 3.84 1.48 1.22
CA GLY A 27 4.12 2.18 -0.04
C GLY A 27 4.64 3.60 0.19
N LEU A 28 4.01 4.35 1.10
CA LEU A 28 4.41 5.70 1.45
C LEU A 28 5.84 5.75 2.02
N LEU A 29 6.13 4.94 3.03
CA LEU A 29 7.44 4.95 3.70
C LEU A 29 8.56 4.48 2.78
N LEU A 30 8.34 3.43 1.99
CA LEU A 30 9.34 2.92 1.05
C LEU A 30 9.66 3.94 -0.05
N SER A 31 8.65 4.65 -0.56
CA SER A 31 8.87 5.64 -1.60
C SER A 31 9.47 6.96 -1.08
N LEU A 32 9.37 7.26 0.22
CA LEU A 32 9.97 8.47 0.82
C LEU A 32 11.50 8.46 0.79
N PHE A 33 12.12 7.29 0.68
CA PHE A 33 13.57 7.18 0.42
C PHE A 33 14.00 7.87 -0.88
N GLY A 34 13.05 8.17 -1.78
CA GLY A 34 13.23 9.05 -2.93
C GLY A 34 13.83 10.42 -2.62
N LEU A 35 13.63 10.94 -1.40
CA LEU A 35 14.26 12.18 -0.93
C LEU A 35 15.79 12.10 -0.94
N VAL A 36 16.34 10.92 -0.64
CA VAL A 36 17.79 10.68 -0.68
C VAL A 36 18.23 10.51 -2.13
N TYR A 37 17.58 9.60 -2.86
CA TYR A 37 17.90 9.29 -4.25
C TYR A 37 16.62 8.98 -5.02
N LEU A 38 16.28 9.78 -6.04
CA LEU A 38 15.00 9.74 -6.73
C LEU A 38 14.56 8.34 -7.21
N PRO A 39 15.44 7.49 -7.77
CA PRO A 39 15.06 6.13 -8.16
C PRO A 39 14.53 5.25 -7.01
N LEU A 40 14.85 5.55 -5.76
CA LEU A 40 14.36 4.78 -4.59
C LEU A 40 12.85 4.89 -4.40
N VAL A 41 12.19 5.89 -5.00
CA VAL A 41 10.72 5.95 -5.05
C VAL A 41 10.12 4.66 -5.59
N SER A 42 10.78 4.02 -6.56
CA SER A 42 10.31 2.79 -7.21
C SER A 42 10.14 1.62 -6.22
N PHE A 43 10.79 1.64 -5.06
CA PHE A 43 10.69 0.58 -4.06
C PHE A 43 9.28 0.38 -3.53
N GLY A 44 8.48 1.43 -3.36
CA GLY A 44 7.07 1.28 -2.97
C GLY A 44 6.25 0.49 -4.00
N PHE A 45 6.50 0.73 -5.29
CA PHE A 45 5.83 0.02 -6.38
C PHE A 45 6.32 -1.43 -6.52
N ILE A 46 7.63 -1.64 -6.48
CA ILE A 46 8.23 -2.98 -6.54
C ILE A 46 7.76 -3.82 -5.34
N TYR A 47 7.70 -3.23 -4.15
CA TYR A 47 7.21 -3.90 -2.96
C TYR A 47 5.74 -4.29 -3.09
N GLY A 48 4.87 -3.40 -3.60
CA GLY A 48 3.45 -3.72 -3.82
C GLY A 48 3.26 -4.93 -4.72
N ILE A 49 3.97 -4.98 -5.85
CA ILE A 49 3.94 -6.14 -6.76
C ILE A 49 4.51 -7.39 -6.08
N GLY A 50 5.69 -7.28 -5.46
CA GLY A 50 6.39 -8.42 -4.85
C GLY A 50 5.61 -9.03 -3.68
N LYS A 51 4.95 -8.19 -2.87
CA LYS A 51 4.09 -8.63 -1.77
C LYS A 51 2.90 -9.42 -2.30
N GLU A 52 2.25 -8.92 -3.35
CA GLU A 52 1.10 -9.58 -3.95
C GLU A 52 1.48 -10.91 -4.61
N ILE A 53 2.62 -10.96 -5.32
CA ILE A 53 3.16 -12.22 -5.87
C ILE A 53 3.42 -13.22 -4.75
N SER A 54 4.01 -12.78 -3.63
CA SER A 54 4.24 -13.64 -2.46
C SER A 54 2.95 -14.19 -1.88
N ASP A 55 1.87 -13.42 -1.85
CA ASP A 55 0.60 -13.84 -1.30
C ASP A 55 -0.21 -14.70 -2.28
N TYR A 56 -0.08 -14.47 -3.59
CA TYR A 56 -0.56 -15.37 -4.63
C TYR A 56 -0.05 -16.81 -4.42
N PHE A 57 1.26 -16.98 -4.17
CA PHE A 57 1.84 -18.29 -3.85
C PHE A 57 1.34 -18.90 -2.52
N LYS A 58 0.76 -18.08 -1.63
CA LYS A 58 0.12 -18.52 -0.38
C LYS A 58 -1.40 -18.70 -0.52
N GLY A 59 -1.95 -18.56 -1.73
CA GLY A 59 -3.38 -18.67 -2.01
C GLY A 59 -4.23 -17.49 -1.53
N LYS A 60 -3.62 -16.32 -1.31
CA LYS A 60 -4.29 -15.10 -0.87
C LYS A 60 -3.92 -13.97 -1.85
N PHE A 61 -4.74 -13.75 -2.86
CA PHE A 61 -4.52 -12.67 -3.82
C PHE A 61 -5.60 -11.61 -3.65
N ASP A 62 -5.20 -10.38 -3.39
CA ASP A 62 -6.05 -9.21 -3.24
C ASP A 62 -5.45 -7.99 -3.96
N VAL A 63 -5.96 -7.71 -5.16
CA VAL A 63 -5.57 -6.55 -5.97
C VAL A 63 -5.67 -5.22 -5.21
N MET A 64 -6.53 -5.13 -4.21
CA MET A 64 -6.63 -3.92 -3.40
C MET A 64 -5.31 -3.63 -2.66
N ASP A 65 -4.55 -4.63 -2.25
CA ASP A 65 -3.27 -4.43 -1.56
C ASP A 65 -2.23 -3.76 -2.43
N ILE A 66 -2.19 -4.12 -3.72
CA ILE A 66 -1.39 -3.41 -4.71
C ILE A 66 -1.85 -1.96 -4.82
N LEU A 67 -3.16 -1.72 -5.00
CA LEU A 67 -3.69 -0.37 -5.19
C LEU A 67 -3.43 0.54 -3.99
N TYR A 68 -3.63 0.06 -2.77
CA TYR A 68 -3.34 0.82 -1.55
C TYR A 68 -1.83 1.09 -1.43
N THR A 69 -0.97 0.11 -1.72
CA THR A 69 0.48 0.31 -1.72
C THR A 69 0.91 1.36 -2.76
N PHE A 70 0.35 1.30 -3.97
CA PHE A 70 0.65 2.26 -5.04
C PHE A 70 0.13 3.66 -4.73
N ALA A 71 -1.04 3.78 -4.11
CA ALA A 71 -1.56 5.05 -3.64
C ALA A 71 -0.62 5.70 -2.61
N GLY A 72 -0.10 4.93 -1.66
CA GLY A 72 0.91 5.40 -0.70
C GLY A 72 2.19 5.88 -1.40
N ALA A 73 2.70 5.08 -2.33
CA ALA A 73 3.87 5.43 -3.13
C ALA A 73 3.65 6.70 -3.99
N GLY A 74 2.46 6.86 -4.57
CA GLY A 74 2.06 8.04 -5.35
C GLY A 74 1.96 9.31 -4.50
N VAL A 75 1.43 9.21 -3.28
CA VAL A 75 1.44 10.32 -2.31
C VAL A 75 2.88 10.71 -1.96
N SER A 76 3.74 9.72 -1.72
CA SER A 76 5.16 9.98 -1.48
C SER A 76 5.83 10.67 -2.67
N LEU A 77 5.50 10.29 -3.91
CA LEU A 77 5.98 10.98 -5.12
C LEU A 77 5.62 12.46 -5.13
N GLY A 78 4.37 12.78 -4.79
CA GLY A 78 3.88 14.15 -4.66
C GLY A 78 4.58 14.97 -3.58
N ILE A 79 5.22 14.32 -2.60
CA ILE A 79 6.05 14.97 -1.58
C ILE A 79 7.51 15.08 -2.06
N VAL A 80 8.07 13.99 -2.58
CA VAL A 80 9.48 13.87 -2.96
C VAL A 80 9.85 14.87 -4.06
N ILE A 81 9.03 15.00 -5.10
CA ILE A 81 9.34 15.86 -6.25
C ILE A 81 9.42 17.34 -5.83
N PRO A 82 8.41 17.95 -5.16
CA PRO A 82 8.50 19.34 -4.71
C PRO A 82 9.64 19.58 -3.72
N VAL A 83 9.88 18.66 -2.78
CA VAL A 83 10.96 18.81 -1.80
C VAL A 83 12.33 18.79 -2.49
N LYS A 84 12.55 17.86 -3.43
CA LYS A 84 13.78 17.84 -4.24
C LYS A 84 13.95 19.12 -5.05
N LEU A 85 12.87 19.65 -5.64
CA LEU A 85 12.92 20.89 -6.42
C LEU A 85 13.22 22.13 -5.58
N LEU A 86 12.83 22.14 -4.30
CA LEU A 86 13.11 23.27 -3.39
C LEU A 86 14.53 23.25 -2.81
N LEU A 87 15.18 22.08 -2.79
CA LEU A 87 16.51 21.89 -2.17
C LEU A 87 17.69 22.03 -3.16
N PHE A 88 17.42 22.16 -4.46
CA PHE A 88 18.40 22.26 -5.54
C PHE A 88 18.02 23.39 -6.50
#